data_AF-A0A7V9GRR5-F1
#
_entry.id   AF-A0A7V9GRR5-F1
#
_cell.length_a   1.000
_cell.length_b   1.000
_cell.length_c   1.000
_cell.angle_alpha   90.00
_cell.angle_beta   90.00
_cell.angle_gamma   90.00
#
_symmetry.space_group_name_H-M   'P 1'
#
loop_
_entity.id
_entity.type
_entity.pdbx_description
1 polymer ?
#
loop_
_entity_poly.entity_id
_entity_poly.type
_entity_poly.pdbx_seq_one_letter_code
_entity_poly.pdbx_strand_id
1 'polypeptide(L)'
;MTESRPVRLLFVGDVVGGVGRRALETALPGLRDEHQPDFVVVNGENAAGGLGITEKIALGFLDGLGVDAITLGNHAYRQASVFPFLDADPRIVRPSNYFRGDPGRGHTVVADDGRRLGVVN
;
A
#
# COMPACT_ATOMS: atom_id res chain seq x y z
N MET A 1 -11.08 -30.42 12.22
CA MET A 1 -11.05 -28.96 11.99
C MET A 1 -9.61 -28.53 12.12
N THR A 2 -8.92 -28.28 11.01
CA THR A 2 -7.55 -27.76 11.04
C THR A 2 -7.62 -26.33 11.58
N GLU A 3 -6.95 -26.05 12.69
CA GLU A 3 -6.87 -24.68 13.20
C GLU A 3 -6.24 -23.78 12.13
N SER A 4 -6.96 -22.72 11.74
CA SER A 4 -6.43 -21.67 10.88
C SER A 4 -5.33 -20.96 11.65
N ARG A 5 -4.08 -21.02 11.17
CA ARG A 5 -2.99 -20.22 11.76
C ARG A 5 -3.34 -18.73 11.71
N PRO A 6 -2.88 -17.90 12.67
CA PRO A 6 -3.07 -16.45 12.62
C PRO A 6 -2.52 -15.84 11.34
N VAL A 7 -3.20 -14.81 10.84
CA VAL A 7 -2.72 -13.98 9.72
C VAL A 7 -1.50 -13.19 10.20
N ARG A 8 -0.42 -13.22 9.42
CA ARG A 8 0.78 -12.43 9.65
C ARG A 8 0.81 -11.27 8.67
N LEU A 9 0.74 -10.05 9.19
CA LEU A 9 0.81 -8.82 8.41
C LEU A 9 2.18 -8.16 8.62
N LEU A 10 2.86 -7.81 7.53
CA LEU A 10 3.95 -6.86 7.54
C LEU A 10 3.41 -5.50 7.10
N PHE A 11 3.39 -4.53 8.01
CA PHE A 11 3.03 -3.15 7.70
C PHE A 11 4.28 -2.28 7.69
N VAL A 12 4.56 -1.63 6.57
CA VAL A 12 5.66 -0.67 6.42
C VAL A 12 5.10 0.75 6.56
N GLY A 13 5.69 1.53 7.46
CA GLY A 13 5.36 2.95 7.62
C GLY A 13 5.76 3.78 6.39
N ASP A 14 5.68 5.10 6.55
CA ASP A 14 5.89 6.07 5.48
C ASP A 14 7.17 5.85 4.66
N VAL A 15 6.98 5.52 3.39
CA VAL A 15 8.06 5.47 2.42
C VAL A 15 8.35 6.88 1.91
N VAL A 16 9.48 7.45 2.33
CA VAL A 16 9.82 8.85 2.02
C VAL A 16 10.82 8.96 0.87
N GLY A 17 10.36 9.48 -0.26
CA GLY A 17 11.18 9.84 -1.41
C GLY A 17 12.00 8.68 -2.00
N GLY A 18 13.05 9.02 -2.76
CA GLY A 18 13.89 8.00 -3.41
C GLY A 18 14.71 7.15 -2.43
N VAL A 19 15.05 7.69 -1.25
CA VAL A 19 15.78 6.94 -0.22
C VAL A 19 14.89 5.86 0.39
N GLY A 20 13.65 6.22 0.79
CA GLY A 20 12.70 5.25 1.32
C GLY A 20 12.36 4.16 0.33
N ARG A 21 12.18 4.51 -0.96
CA ARG A 21 11.92 3.52 -2.03
C ARG A 21 13.04 2.48 -2.14
N ARG A 22 14.30 2.93 -2.21
CA ARG A 22 15.45 2.01 -2.25
C ARG A 22 15.58 1.16 -0.99
N ALA A 23 15.29 1.74 0.18
CA ALA A 23 15.30 0.99 1.43
C ALA A 23 14.23 -0.12 1.42
N LEU A 24 13.01 0.18 0.97
CA LEU A 24 11.96 -0.81 0.80
C LEU A 24 12.36 -1.90 -0.20
N GLU A 25 12.82 -1.52 -1.40
CA GLU A 25 13.26 -2.45 -2.45
C GLU A 25 14.37 -3.40 -1.97
N THR A 26 15.29 -2.89 -1.13
CA THR A 26 16.43 -3.68 -0.62
C THR A 26 16.03 -4.58 0.55
N ALA A 27 15.22 -4.09 1.49
CA ALA A 27 14.93 -4.79 2.74
C ALA A 27 13.76 -5.77 2.64
N LEU A 28 12.76 -5.48 1.80
CA LEU A 28 11.51 -6.25 1.77
C LEU A 28 11.71 -7.75 1.47
N PRO A 29 12.58 -8.18 0.52
CA PRO A 29 12.82 -9.60 0.30
C PRO A 29 13.30 -10.33 1.56
N GLY A 30 14.27 -9.76 2.28
CA GLY A 30 14.77 -10.35 3.53
C GLY A 30 13.72 -10.38 4.64
N LEU A 31 12.89 -9.33 4.76
CA LEU A 31 11.77 -9.30 5.70
C LEU A 31 10.71 -10.36 5.36
N ARG A 32 10.46 -10.63 4.08
CA ARG A 32 9.56 -11.71 3.66
C ARG A 32 10.14 -13.07 4.02
N ASP A 33 11.43 -13.28 3.79
CA ASP A 33 12.10 -14.53 4.14
C ASP A 33 12.08 -14.79 5.66
N GLU A 34 12.38 -13.78 6.47
CA GLU A 34 12.42 -13.88 7.92
C GLU A 34 11.03 -14.02 8.55
N HIS A 35 10.08 -13.21 8.10
CA HIS A 35 8.78 -13.09 8.76
C HIS A 35 7.63 -13.78 8.03
N GLN A 36 7.85 -14.35 6.85
CA GLN A 36 6.84 -15.11 6.08
C GLN A 36 5.43 -14.51 6.19
N PRO A 37 5.24 -13.21 5.87
CA PRO A 37 3.96 -12.54 6.01
C PRO A 37 2.96 -13.09 4.99
N ASP A 38 1.69 -13.19 5.40
CA ASP A 38 0.57 -13.47 4.49
C ASP A 38 0.21 -12.24 3.65
N PHE A 39 0.41 -11.04 4.21
CA PHE A 39 0.13 -9.78 3.54
C PHE A 39 1.19 -8.74 3.87
N VAL A 40 1.47 -7.86 2.91
CA VAL A 40 2.34 -6.70 3.02
C VAL A 40 1.55 -5.45 2.67
N VAL A 41 1.52 -4.49 3.60
CA VAL A 41 0.89 -3.18 3.38
C VAL A 41 1.95 -2.10 3.56
N VAL A 42 1.93 -1.07 2.71
CA VAL A 42 2.91 0.02 2.73
C VAL A 42 2.20 1.37 2.75
N ASN A 43 2.61 2.29 3.63
CA ASN A 43 2.22 3.69 3.51
C ASN A 43 3.08 4.39 2.44
N GLY A 44 2.44 4.76 1.33
CA GLY A 44 3.07 5.39 0.18
C GLY A 44 2.97 6.92 0.13
N GLU A 45 2.42 7.59 1.15
CA GLU A 45 2.00 9.00 1.03
C GLU A 45 3.14 9.99 0.74
N ASN A 46 4.40 9.61 0.98
CA ASN A 46 5.58 10.46 0.81
C ASN A 46 6.55 9.93 -0.26
N ALA A 47 6.13 8.95 -1.08
CA ALA A 47 7.05 8.21 -1.96
C ALA A 47 7.54 9.01 -3.18
N ALA A 48 6.75 9.97 -3.65
CA ALA A 48 7.09 10.86 -4.77
C ALA A 48 7.79 12.14 -4.27
N GLY A 49 9.13 12.09 -4.19
CA GLY A 49 9.92 13.28 -3.80
C GLY A 49 9.61 13.81 -2.39
N GLY A 50 9.04 12.98 -1.52
CA GLY A 50 8.64 13.36 -0.16
C GLY A 50 7.18 13.84 -0.04
N LEU A 51 6.42 13.95 -1.13
CA LEU A 51 5.05 14.45 -1.14
C LEU A 51 4.19 13.72 -2.18
N GLY A 52 3.25 12.91 -1.70
CA GLY A 52 2.33 12.12 -2.52
C GLY A 52 2.98 10.89 -3.14
N ILE A 53 2.29 10.31 -4.12
CA ILE A 53 2.70 9.14 -4.86
C ILE A 53 2.33 9.32 -6.34
N THR A 54 3.10 8.72 -7.25
CA THR A 54 2.76 8.65 -8.68
C THR A 54 2.36 7.23 -9.05
N GLU A 55 1.61 7.07 -10.14
CA GLU A 55 1.17 5.75 -10.64
C GLU A 55 2.36 4.79 -10.81
N LYS A 56 3.44 5.28 -11.45
CA LYS A 56 4.67 4.50 -11.64
C LYS A 56 5.24 3.97 -10.33
N ILE A 57 5.22 4.76 -9.26
CA ILE A 57 5.72 4.35 -7.95
C ILE A 57 4.76 3.34 -7.31
N ALA A 58 3.46 3.59 -7.37
CA ALA A 58 2.44 2.69 -6.82
C ALA A 58 2.51 1.30 -7.48
N LEU A 59 2.56 1.24 -8.82
CA LEU A 59 2.71 -0.03 -9.56
C LEU A 59 4.06 -0.71 -9.25
N GLY A 60 5.12 0.07 -9.03
CA GLY A 60 6.41 -0.46 -8.58
C GLY A 60 6.31 -1.18 -7.23
N PHE A 61 5.53 -0.65 -6.28
CA PHE A 61 5.28 -1.32 -5.00
C PHE A 61 4.37 -2.54 -5.17
N LEU A 62 3.22 -2.35 -5.83
CA LEU A 62 2.19 -3.38 -5.96
C LEU A 62 2.69 -4.57 -6.78
N ASP A 63 3.06 -4.32 -8.03
CA ASP A 63 3.37 -5.37 -8.99
C ASP A 63 4.87 -5.70 -9.00
N GLY A 64 5.73 -4.73 -8.71
CA GLY A 64 7.19 -4.93 -8.68
C GLY A 64 7.71 -5.55 -7.37
N LEU A 65 7.13 -5.21 -6.22
CA LEU A 65 7.56 -5.69 -4.89
C LEU A 65 6.55 -6.63 -4.21
N GLY A 66 5.41 -6.87 -4.87
CA GLY A 66 4.33 -7.72 -4.35
C GLY A 66 3.63 -7.14 -3.12
N VAL A 67 3.60 -5.81 -2.97
CA VAL A 67 2.82 -5.16 -1.90
C VAL A 67 1.34 -5.40 -2.18
N ASP A 68 0.59 -5.85 -1.18
CA ASP A 68 -0.81 -6.23 -1.34
C ASP A 68 -1.73 -5.01 -1.33
N ALA A 69 -1.45 -4.02 -0.49
CA ALA A 69 -2.18 -2.76 -0.45
C ALA A 69 -1.29 -1.57 -0.11
N ILE A 70 -1.67 -0.39 -0.60
CA ILE A 70 -1.02 0.88 -0.29
C ILE A 70 -1.99 1.76 0.49
N THR A 71 -1.58 2.20 1.68
CA THR A 71 -2.23 3.30 2.37
C THR A 71 -1.57 4.62 1.98
N LEU A 72 -2.34 5.70 2.02
CA LEU A 72 -1.85 7.08 1.83
C LEU A 72 -2.09 7.87 3.12
N GLY A 73 -2.10 9.20 3.02
CA GLY A 73 -2.40 10.08 4.15
C GLY A 73 -2.82 11.45 3.66
N ASN A 74 -2.43 12.50 4.39
CA ASN A 74 -2.79 13.88 4.04
C ASN A 74 -2.13 14.36 2.74
N HIS A 75 -1.15 13.62 2.21
CA HIS A 75 -0.52 13.91 0.91
C HIS A 75 -1.14 13.17 -0.28
N ALA A 76 -2.27 12.48 -0.08
CA ALA A 76 -2.92 11.66 -1.12
C ALA A 76 -3.16 12.40 -2.46
N TYR A 77 -3.46 13.70 -2.43
CA TYR A 77 -3.80 14.49 -3.63
C TYR A 77 -2.70 15.46 -4.09
N ARG A 78 -1.46 15.32 -3.57
CA ARG A 78 -0.38 16.27 -3.86
C ARG A 78 0.23 16.14 -5.25
N GLN A 79 0.00 15.03 -5.94
CA GLN A 79 0.47 14.79 -7.31
C GLN A 79 -0.72 14.77 -8.25
N ALA A 80 -0.76 15.64 -9.27
CA ALA A 80 -1.90 15.69 -10.19
C ALA A 80 -2.11 14.38 -10.97
N SER A 81 -1.05 13.59 -11.15
CA SER A 81 -1.13 12.25 -11.75
C SER A 81 -1.85 11.23 -10.87
N VAL A 82 -2.16 11.57 -9.61
CA VAL A 82 -2.77 10.63 -8.66
C VAL A 82 -4.25 10.38 -8.91
N PHE A 83 -4.97 11.38 -9.42
CA PHE A 83 -6.43 11.30 -9.52
C PHE A 83 -6.94 10.14 -10.38
N PRO A 84 -6.42 9.89 -11.59
CA PRO A 84 -6.96 8.82 -12.44
C PRO A 84 -6.73 7.43 -11.86
N PHE A 85 -5.60 7.19 -11.19
CA PHE A 85 -5.25 5.85 -10.76
C PHE A 85 -5.80 5.48 -9.38
N LEU A 86 -6.13 6.47 -8.52
CA LEU A 86 -6.78 6.20 -7.23
C LEU A 86 -8.10 5.44 -7.41
N ASP A 87 -8.87 5.77 -8.45
CA ASP A 87 -10.09 5.03 -8.78
C ASP A 87 -9.80 3.74 -9.55
N ALA A 88 -8.73 3.69 -10.34
CA ALA A 88 -8.41 2.53 -11.17
C ALA A 88 -7.95 1.29 -10.36
N ASP A 89 -7.07 1.46 -9.36
CA ASP A 89 -6.52 0.33 -8.61
C ASP A 89 -7.17 0.19 -7.21
N PRO A 90 -7.96 -0.86 -6.95
CA PRO A 90 -8.63 -1.07 -5.67
C PRO A 90 -7.68 -1.29 -4.49
N ARG A 91 -6.41 -1.60 -4.72
CA ARG A 91 -5.43 -1.88 -3.67
C ARG A 91 -4.91 -0.61 -2.98
N ILE A 92 -5.26 0.57 -3.48
CA ILE A 92 -4.79 1.86 -2.96
C ILE A 92 -5.92 2.54 -2.19
N VAL A 93 -5.65 2.92 -0.94
CA VAL A 93 -6.63 3.53 -0.03
C VAL A 93 -6.15 4.89 0.50
N ARG A 94 -7.01 5.90 0.35
CA ARG A 94 -6.85 7.25 0.91
C ARG A 94 -7.58 7.37 2.26
N PRO A 95 -7.37 8.42 3.06
CA PRO A 95 -8.13 8.62 4.29
C PRO A 95 -9.65 8.60 4.06
N SER A 96 -10.37 7.72 4.75
CA SER A 96 -11.80 7.45 4.57
C SER A 96 -12.69 8.61 4.95
N ASN A 97 -12.17 9.53 5.76
CA ASN A 97 -12.84 10.76 6.19
C ASN A 97 -12.82 11.89 5.14
N TYR A 98 -12.18 11.72 3.97
CA TYR A 98 -12.39 12.60 2.81
C TYR A 98 -13.79 12.45 2.19
N PHE A 99 -14.23 13.46 1.44
CA PHE A 99 -15.58 13.49 0.88
C PHE A 99 -15.81 12.31 -0.07
N ARG A 100 -17.07 11.88 -0.21
CA ARG A 100 -17.43 10.74 -1.09
C ARG A 100 -17.16 11.01 -2.57
N GLY A 101 -17.11 12.27 -2.99
CA GLY A 101 -16.80 12.67 -4.36
C GLY A 101 -15.30 12.80 -4.66
N ASP A 102 -14.45 12.73 -3.64
CA ASP A 102 -13.00 12.81 -3.84
C ASP A 102 -12.49 11.46 -4.41
N PRO A 103 -11.59 11.49 -5.42
CA PRO A 103 -11.11 10.28 -6.08
C PRO A 103 -10.49 9.27 -5.10
N GLY A 104 -10.69 7.98 -5.42
CA GLY A 104 -10.25 6.85 -4.63
C GLY A 104 -11.21 6.44 -3.53
N ARG A 105 -10.75 5.50 -2.72
CA ARG A 105 -11.56 4.82 -1.70
C ARG A 105 -10.89 4.85 -0.32
N GLY A 106 -11.70 4.82 0.72
CA GLY A 106 -11.26 4.78 2.12
C GLY A 106 -10.85 3.39 2.62
N HIS A 107 -11.21 2.34 1.89
CA HIS A 107 -10.92 0.97 2.29
C HIS A 107 -10.86 0.04 1.08
N THR A 108 -10.27 -1.12 1.30
CA THR A 108 -10.24 -2.23 0.34
C THR A 108 -10.19 -3.58 1.06
N VAL A 109 -10.44 -4.65 0.33
CA VAL A 109 -10.24 -6.02 0.81
C VAL A 109 -9.34 -6.74 -0.18
N VAL A 110 -8.16 -7.13 0.27
CA VAL A 110 -7.21 -7.96 -0.48
C VAL A 110 -7.33 -9.41 -0.03
N ALA A 111 -7.02 -10.34 -0.91
CA ALA A 111 -7.15 -11.76 -0.64
C ALA A 111 -5.94 -12.53 -1.17
N ASP A 112 -5.46 -13.47 -0.37
CA ASP A 112 -4.38 -14.41 -0.72
C ASP A 112 -4.66 -15.76 -0.04
N ASP A 113 -4.43 -16.87 -0.76
CA ASP A 113 -4.57 -18.25 -0.26
C ASP A 113 -5.84 -18.51 0.60
N GLY A 114 -6.99 -18.02 0.14
CA GLY A 114 -8.28 -18.17 0.85
C GLY A 114 -8.43 -17.31 2.12
N ARG A 115 -7.43 -16.48 2.46
CA ARG A 115 -7.47 -15.48 3.53
C ARG A 115 -7.87 -14.12 2.93
N ARG A 116 -8.47 -13.26 3.76
CA ARG A 116 -8.87 -11.90 3.38
C ARG A 116 -8.39 -10.90 4.41
N LEU A 117 -7.83 -9.79 3.95
CA LEU A 117 -7.41 -8.66 4.78
C LEU A 117 -8.20 -7.42 4.37
N GLY A 118 -8.97 -6.87 5.31
CA GLY A 118 -9.57 -5.55 5.17
C GLY A 118 -8.55 -4.48 5.54
N VAL A 119 -8.33 -3.52 4.65
CA VAL A 119 -7.44 -2.37 4.88
C VAL A 119 -8.29 -1.11 4.85
N VAL A 120 -8.23 -0.32 5.92
CA VAL A 120 -8.94 0.95 6.05
C VAL A 120 -7.91 2.03 6.37
N ASN A 121 -8.06 3.18 5.74
CA ASN A 121 -7.30 4.39 6.00
C ASN A 121 -8.27 5.54 6.26
#